data_AF-A0A8B6HQ93-F1
#
_entry.id   AF-A0A8B6HQ93-F1
#
_cell.length_a   1.000
_cell.length_b   1.000
_cell.length_c   1.000
_cell.angle_alpha   90.00
_cell.angle_beta   90.00
_cell.angle_gamma   90.00
#
_symmetry.space_group_name_H-M   'P 1'
#
loop_
_entity.id
_entity.type
_entity.pdbx_description
1 polymer ?
#
loop_
_entity_poly.entity_id
_entity_poly.type
_entity_poly.pdbx_seq_one_letter_code
_entity_poly.pdbx_strand_id
1 'polypeptide(L)'
;MSGGLSKESTKEQQSAGLNTLTEQEKQNMHHLNQQYKQKFGFPFVICARENKKEAILTGLENRLKNSGETEAVTGVEEVKKICRLRLLDIVDSSSKL
;
A
#
# COMPACT_ATOMS: atom_id res chain seq x y z
N MET A 1 13.92 -9.95 -8.09
CA MET A 1 14.52 -8.99 -7.16
C MET A 1 13.42 -8.41 -6.28
N SER A 2 13.18 -8.99 -5.10
CA SER A 2 12.31 -8.36 -4.10
C SER A 2 13.16 -7.25 -3.46
N GLY A 3 13.02 -6.02 -3.94
CA GLY A 3 13.70 -4.87 -3.35
C GLY A 3 13.23 -4.73 -1.91
N GLY A 4 14.16 -4.76 -0.96
CA GLY A 4 13.84 -4.62 0.46
C GLY A 4 13.01 -3.35 0.70
N LEU A 5 12.07 -3.44 1.65
CA LEU A 5 11.26 -2.29 2.05
C LEU A 5 12.17 -1.16 2.55
N SER A 6 11.89 0.07 2.12
CA SER A 6 12.53 1.24 2.71
C SER A 6 12.11 1.40 4.18
N LYS A 7 12.85 2.18 4.97
CA LYS A 7 12.52 2.42 6.39
C LYS A 7 11.12 3.00 6.56
N GLU A 8 10.71 3.88 5.64
CA GLU A 8 9.39 4.49 5.58
C GLU A 8 8.33 3.42 5.30
N SER A 9 8.55 2.56 4.31
CA SER A 9 7.59 1.50 3.95
C SER A 9 7.38 0.50 5.08
N THR A 10 8.45 0.13 5.80
CA THR A 10 8.33 -0.74 6.99
C THR A 10 7.45 -0.11 8.07
N LYS A 11 7.66 1.18 8.40
CA LYS A 11 6.84 1.90 9.39
C LYS A 11 5.38 2.01 8.95
N GLU A 12 5.16 2.32 7.69
CA GLU A 12 3.82 2.45 7.09
C GLU A 12 3.06 1.12 7.18
N GLN A 13 3.68 0.01 6.76
CA GLN A 13 3.05 -1.31 6.82
C GLN A 13 2.81 -1.79 8.25
N GLN A 14 3.72 -1.49 9.18
CA GLN A 14 3.52 -1.78 10.61
C GLN A 14 2.33 -0.99 11.18
N SER A 15 2.18 0.28 10.83
CA SER A 15 1.05 1.12 11.29
C SER A 15 -0.33 0.62 10.81
N ALA A 16 -0.34 -0.06 9.66
CA ALA A 16 -1.53 -0.70 9.09
C ALA A 16 -1.81 -2.09 9.67
N GLY A 17 -0.91 -2.66 10.47
CA GLY A 17 -1.03 -4.01 11.02
C GLY A 17 -0.69 -5.12 10.02
N LEU A 18 0.05 -4.84 8.96
CA LEU A 18 0.44 -5.89 7.99
C LEU A 18 1.49 -6.86 8.56
N ASN A 19 2.15 -6.49 9.66
CA ASN A 19 3.05 -7.37 10.40
C ASN A 19 2.29 -8.42 11.25
N THR A 20 0.96 -8.33 11.37
CA THR A 20 0.13 -9.25 12.16
C THR A 20 -0.77 -10.14 11.29
N LEU A 21 -0.49 -10.20 9.99
CA LEU A 21 -1.18 -11.13 9.09
C LEU A 21 -0.90 -12.58 9.52
N THR A 22 -1.97 -13.38 9.57
CA THR A 22 -1.90 -14.83 9.65
C THR A 22 -1.28 -15.40 8.38
N GLU A 23 -0.78 -16.64 8.42
CA GLU A 23 -0.21 -17.29 7.23
C GLU A 23 -1.23 -17.40 6.08
N GLN A 24 -2.51 -17.64 6.40
CA GLN A 24 -3.58 -17.67 5.41
C GLN A 24 -3.78 -16.29 4.75
N GLU A 25 -3.81 -15.21 5.54
CA GLU A 25 -3.93 -13.86 5.00
C GLU A 25 -2.70 -13.47 4.15
N LYS A 26 -1.49 -13.88 4.53
CA LYS A 26 -0.27 -13.66 3.74
C LYS A 26 -0.34 -14.37 2.39
N GLN A 27 -0.76 -15.64 2.38
CA GLN A 27 -0.92 -16.40 1.14
C GLN A 27 -1.98 -15.76 0.21
N ASN A 28 -3.13 -15.37 0.78
CA ASN A 28 -4.16 -14.66 0.02
C ASN A 28 -3.63 -13.34 -0.56
N MET A 29 -2.99 -12.51 0.28
CA MET A 29 -2.41 -11.25 -0.14
C MET A 29 -1.35 -11.44 -1.25
N HIS A 30 -0.50 -12.47 -1.15
CA HIS A 30 0.49 -12.79 -2.19
C HIS A 30 -0.20 -13.16 -3.51
N HIS A 31 -1.20 -14.04 -3.45
CA HIS A 31 -1.97 -14.47 -4.63
C HIS A 31 -2.67 -13.29 -5.31
N LEU A 32 -3.35 -12.45 -4.55
CA LEU A 32 -4.04 -11.27 -5.06
C LEU A 32 -3.08 -10.22 -5.62
N ASN A 33 -1.93 -9.99 -5.00
CA ASN A 33 -0.89 -9.10 -5.53
C ASN A 33 -0.33 -9.59 -6.88
N GLN A 34 -0.16 -10.91 -7.03
CA GLN A 34 0.28 -11.49 -8.30
C GLN A 34 -0.75 -11.25 -9.40
N GLN A 35 -2.04 -11.52 -9.12
CA GLN A 35 -3.13 -11.25 -10.07
C GLN A 35 -3.22 -9.76 -10.42
N TYR A 36 -3.10 -8.89 -9.42
CA TYR A 36 -3.15 -7.45 -9.62
C TYR A 36 -2.03 -6.97 -10.55
N LYS A 37 -0.80 -7.42 -10.29
CA LYS A 37 0.36 -7.07 -11.13
C LYS A 37 0.22 -7.62 -12.55
N GLN A 38 -0.31 -8.83 -12.71
CA GLN A 38 -0.57 -9.41 -14.03
C GLN A 38 -1.64 -8.61 -14.81
N LYS A 39 -2.71 -8.17 -14.13
CA LYS A 39 -3.80 -7.43 -14.76
C LYS A 39 -3.41 -5.99 -15.14
N PHE A 40 -2.76 -5.28 -14.23
CA PHE A 40 -2.54 -3.83 -14.38
C PHE A 40 -1.10 -3.45 -14.77
N GLY A 41 -0.13 -4.37 -14.64
CA GLY A 41 1.26 -4.12 -15.01
C GLY A 41 2.09 -3.38 -13.94
N PHE A 42 1.50 -3.03 -12.79
CA PHE A 42 2.15 -2.35 -11.67
C PHE A 42 1.73 -2.97 -10.32
N PRO A 43 2.52 -2.81 -9.24
CA PRO A 43 2.15 -3.33 -7.93
C PRO A 43 0.93 -2.62 -7.36
N PHE A 44 0.17 -3.29 -6.50
CA PHE A 44 -0.90 -2.66 -5.74
C PHE A 44 -0.30 -1.63 -4.78
N VAL A 45 -0.81 -0.39 -4.84
CA VAL A 45 -0.41 0.71 -3.96
C VAL A 45 -1.63 1.23 -3.23
N ILE A 46 -1.49 1.37 -1.91
CA ILE A 46 -2.47 1.97 -1.01
C ILE A 46 -1.74 2.70 0.12
N CYS A 47 -2.30 3.83 0.57
CA CYS A 47 -1.80 4.60 1.68
C CYS A 47 -2.01 3.83 3.00
N ALA A 48 -1.02 3.03 3.38
CA ALA A 48 -1.11 2.14 4.54
C ALA A 48 -1.40 2.90 5.85
N ARG A 49 -0.87 4.12 6.03
CA ARG A 49 -1.13 4.95 7.22
C ARG A 49 -2.59 5.37 7.40
N GLU A 50 -3.37 5.38 6.32
CA GLU A 50 -4.79 5.73 6.33
C GLU A 50 -5.70 4.50 6.34
N ASN A 51 -5.12 3.29 6.40
CA ASN A 51 -5.87 2.03 6.28
C ASN A 51 -5.45 1.02 7.35
N LYS A 52 -6.32 0.03 7.58
CA LYS A 52 -6.02 -1.15 8.41
C LYS A 52 -5.98 -2.39 7.54
N LYS A 53 -5.37 -3.47 8.04
CA LYS A 53 -5.13 -4.70 7.26
C LYS A 53 -6.39 -5.22 6.56
N GLU A 54 -7.54 -5.15 7.22
CA GLU A 54 -8.83 -5.62 6.69
C GLU A 54 -9.25 -4.76 5.49
N ALA A 55 -9.16 -3.43 5.63
CA ALA A 55 -9.46 -2.48 4.55
C ALA A 55 -8.49 -2.62 3.37
N ILE A 56 -7.22 -2.96 3.62
CA ILE A 56 -6.22 -3.21 2.58
C ILE A 56 -6.57 -4.47 1.77
N LEU A 57 -6.92 -5.57 2.45
CA LEU A 57 -7.32 -6.82 1.80
C LEU A 57 -8.60 -6.64 0.97
N THR A 58 -9.64 -6.04 1.56
CA THR A 58 -10.88 -5.72 0.84
C THR A 58 -10.64 -4.74 -0.30
N GLY A 59 -9.78 -3.74 -0.11
CA GLY A 59 -9.39 -2.78 -1.14
C GLY A 59 -8.72 -3.44 -2.33
N LEU A 60 -7.82 -4.40 -2.09
CA LEU A 60 -7.15 -5.18 -3.14
C LEU A 60 -8.14 -6.01 -3.95
N GLU A 61 -9.05 -6.73 -3.29
CA GLU A 61 -10.10 -7.53 -3.95
C GLU A 61 -11.07 -6.69 -4.77
N ASN A 62 -11.46 -5.52 -4.26
CA ASN A 62 -12.38 -4.63 -4.96
C ASN A 62 -11.72 -3.94 -6.14
N ARG A 63 -10.48 -3.45 -5.98
CA ARG A 63 -9.75 -2.76 -7.05
C ARG A 63 -9.33 -3.68 -8.18
N LEU A 64 -9.20 -4.99 -7.93
CA LEU A 64 -9.07 -5.99 -8.99
C LEU A 64 -10.25 -5.98 -9.98
N LYS A 65 -11.42 -5.45 -9.61
CA LYS A 65 -12.59 -5.35 -10.50
C LYS A 65 -12.57 -4.11 -11.38
N ASN A 66 -11.66 -3.15 -11.14
CA ASN A 66 -11.57 -1.91 -11.91
C ASN A 66 -11.11 -2.13 -13.35
N SER A 67 -11.38 -1.12 -14.20
CA SER A 67 -10.72 -0.96 -15.49
C SER A 67 -9.26 -0.50 -15.27
N GLY A 68 -8.40 -0.70 -16.27
CA GLY A 68 -7.00 -0.26 -16.18
C GLY A 68 -6.85 1.25 -16.00
N GLU A 69 -7.70 2.06 -16.66
CA GLU A 69 -7.69 3.51 -16.55
C GLU A 69 -8.08 3.99 -15.14
N THR A 70 -9.20 3.49 -14.61
CA THR A 70 -9.63 3.80 -13.24
C THR A 70 -8.55 3.42 -12.23
N GLU A 71 -7.90 2.28 -12.44
CA GLU A 71 -6.89 1.79 -11.50
C GLU A 71 -5.58 2.57 -11.56
N ALA A 72 -5.17 3.03 -12.74
CA ALA A 72 -4.01 3.91 -12.89
C ALA A 72 -4.23 5.23 -12.14
N VAL A 73 -5.40 5.86 -12.31
CA VAL A 73 -5.77 7.08 -11.57
C VAL A 73 -5.79 6.82 -10.07
N THR A 74 -6.45 5.74 -9.63
CA THR A 74 -6.54 5.36 -8.22
C THR A 74 -5.15 5.14 -7.60
N GLY A 75 -4.28 4.40 -8.29
CA GLY A 75 -2.91 4.15 -7.84
C GLY A 75 -2.10 5.43 -7.67
N VAL A 76 -2.23 6.39 -8.59
CA VAL A 76 -1.58 7.69 -8.50
C VAL A 76 -2.09 8.50 -7.30
N GLU A 77 -3.39 8.50 -7.03
CA GLU A 77 -3.94 9.16 -5.84
C GLU A 77 -3.43 8.55 -4.53
N GLU A 78 -3.29 7.23 -4.46
CA GLU A 78 -2.67 6.57 -3.30
C GLU A 78 -1.19 6.95 -3.13
N VAL A 79 -0.44 7.07 -4.22
CA VAL A 79 0.96 7.56 -4.19
C VAL A 79 1.02 9.01 -3.67
N LYS A 80 0.10 9.88 -4.12
CA LYS A 80 0.05 11.28 -3.64
C LYS A 80 -0.20 11.36 -2.14
N LYS A 81 -1.10 10.52 -1.59
CA LYS A 81 -1.34 10.43 -0.14
C LYS A 81 -0.08 10.01 0.62
N ILE A 82 0.59 8.95 0.16
CA ILE A 82 1.86 8.48 0.75
C ILE A 82 2.90 9.60 0.72
N CYS A 83 3.07 10.26 -0.43
CA CYS A 83 4.01 11.38 -0.59
C CYS A 83 3.71 12.51 0.39
N ARG A 84 2.44 12.94 0.49
CA ARG A 84 2.00 13.98 1.43
C ARG A 84 2.36 13.64 2.86
N LEU A 85 2.07 12.43 3.32
CA LEU A 85 2.35 12.00 4.69
C LEU A 85 3.86 11.94 4.98
N ARG A 86 4.66 11.47 4.02
CA ARG A 86 6.13 11.47 4.15
C ARG A 86 6.71 12.89 4.19
N LEU A 87 6.17 13.81 3.39
CA LEU A 87 6.56 15.22 3.43
C LEU A 87 6.23 15.85 4.79
N LEU A 88 5.06 15.56 5.36
CA LEU A 88 4.70 16.01 6.71
C LEU A 88 5.69 15.49 7.76
N ASP A 89 6.06 14.20 7.69
CA ASP A 89 7.05 13.65 8.63
C ASP A 89 8.39 14.41 8.57
N ILE A 90 8.83 14.85 7.38
CA ILE A 90 10.07 15.64 7.22
C ILE A 90 9.92 17.04 7.81
N VAL A 91 8.81 17.73 7.53
CA VAL A 91 8.55 19.10 7.99
C VAL A 91 8.35 19.14 9.51
N ASP A 92 7.57 18.21 10.07
CA ASP A 92 7.31 18.11 11.50
C ASP A 92 8.58 17.73 12.28
N SER A 93 9.44 16.88 11.69
CA SER A 93 10.75 16.55 12.28
C SER A 93 11.71 17.74 12.30
N SER A 94 11.54 18.69 11.37
CA SER A 94 12.36 19.91 11.27
C SER A 94 11.89 21.02 12.24
N SER A 95 10.74 20.84 12.89
CA SER A 95 10.14 21.79 13.82
C SER A 95 10.51 21.54 15.29
N LYS A 96 11.44 20.61 15.57
CA LYS A 96 11.96 20.29 16.91
C LYS A 96 13.35 20.90 17.20
N LEU A 97 13.70 22.00 16.53
CA LEU A 97 14.88 22.82 16.86
C LEU A 97 14.49 24.01 17.73
#